data_AF-A0A4V1AKU2-F1
#
_entry.id   AF-A0A4V1AKU2-F1
#
_cell.length_a   1.000
_cell.length_b   1.000
_cell.length_c   1.000
_cell.angle_alpha   90.00
_cell.angle_beta   90.00
_cell.angle_gamma   90.00
#
_symmetry.space_group_name_H-M   'P 1'
#
loop_
_entity.id
_entity.type
_entity.pdbx_description
1 polymer ?
#
loop_
_entity_poly.entity_id
_entity_poly.type
_entity_poly.pdbx_seq_one_letter_code
_entity_poly.pdbx_strand_id
1 'polypeptide(L)'
;MVSNFETKLEKLKNLKNDEQRNIREKLDKMKKVKILTDEDWIGFQNNFDAIFPDFTDILKGNSPDMTASEMRYLMLIKLKFSHKEMARALGVSDNAIRVTWSRVRKRLNGTLEDTPEDLIKRLFTRENAV
;
A
#
# COMPACT_ATOMS: atom_id res chain seq x y z
N MET A 1 -29.93 26.78 22.35
CA MET A 1 -28.87 25.85 22.79
C MET A 1 -28.30 24.97 21.66
N VAL A 2 -28.69 25.17 20.38
CA VAL A 2 -28.30 24.28 19.25
C VAL A 2 -27.02 24.73 18.52
N SER A 3 -26.66 26.02 18.58
CA SER A 3 -25.53 26.61 17.84
C SER A 3 -24.15 25.98 18.12
N ASN A 4 -23.92 25.47 19.33
CA ASN A 4 -22.61 24.92 19.69
C ASN A 4 -22.36 23.52 19.10
N PHE A 5 -23.42 22.75 18.86
CA PHE A 5 -23.30 21.41 18.27
C PHE A 5 -23.05 21.46 16.77
N GLU A 6 -23.77 22.32 16.05
CA GLU A 6 -23.56 22.55 14.61
C GLU A 6 -22.14 23.06 14.34
N THR A 7 -21.64 23.98 15.16
CA THR A 7 -20.26 24.49 15.09
C THR A 7 -19.23 23.37 15.32
N LYS A 8 -19.49 22.44 16.25
CA LYS A 8 -18.60 21.31 16.52
C LYS A 8 -18.61 20.30 15.37
N LEU A 9 -19.77 20.04 14.76
CA LEU A 9 -19.88 19.17 13.59
C LEU A 9 -19.13 19.74 12.38
N GLU A 10 -19.26 21.03 12.12
CA GLU A 10 -18.52 21.68 11.03
C GLU A 10 -17.00 21.66 11.27
N LYS A 11 -16.54 21.89 12.51
CA LYS A 11 -15.12 21.75 12.86
C LYS A 11 -14.60 20.32 12.64
N LEU A 12 -15.36 19.30 13.04
CA LEU A 12 -14.98 17.90 12.83
C LEU A 12 -14.92 17.52 11.34
N LYS A 13 -15.86 18.01 10.52
CA LYS A 13 -15.81 17.81 9.07
C LYS A 13 -14.57 18.45 8.46
N ASN A 14 -14.27 19.70 8.84
CA ASN A 14 -13.09 20.40 8.32
C ASN A 14 -11.78 19.70 8.71
N LEU A 15 -11.64 19.28 9.97
CA LEU A 15 -10.49 18.49 10.41
C LEU A 15 -10.31 17.19 9.61
N LYS A 16 -11.41 16.46 9.37
CA LYS A 16 -11.38 15.25 8.52
C LYS A 16 -10.97 15.57 7.08
N ASN A 17 -11.45 16.68 6.53
CA ASN A 17 -11.09 17.10 5.17
C ASN A 17 -9.61 17.47 5.06
N ASP A 18 -9.07 18.18 6.05
CA ASP A 18 -7.66 18.57 6.10
C ASP A 18 -6.75 17.34 6.27
N GLU A 19 -7.16 16.39 7.12
CA GLU A 19 -6.47 15.10 7.28
C GLU A 19 -6.46 14.30 5.98
N GLN A 20 -7.62 14.17 5.31
CA GLN A 20 -7.73 13.50 4.00
C GLN A 20 -6.85 14.17 2.94
N ARG A 21 -6.80 15.50 2.92
CA ARG A 21 -5.93 16.25 2.01
C ARG A 21 -4.46 15.94 2.29
N ASN A 22 -4.04 15.97 3.55
CA ASN A 22 -2.67 15.66 3.94
C ASN A 22 -2.27 14.23 3.55
N ILE A 23 -3.14 13.24 3.79
CA ILE A 23 -2.91 11.85 3.37
C ILE A 23 -2.77 11.77 1.85
N ARG A 24 -3.64 12.45 1.09
CA ARG A 24 -3.58 12.46 -0.38
C ARG A 24 -2.26 13.06 -0.89
N GLU A 25 -1.84 14.17 -0.30
CA GLU A 25 -0.56 14.81 -0.63
C GLU A 25 0.65 13.90 -0.33
N LYS A 26 0.61 13.15 0.78
CA LYS A 26 1.64 12.14 1.09
C LYS A 26 1.65 11.00 0.08
N LEU A 27 0.49 10.46 -0.29
CA LEU A 27 0.37 9.39 -1.29
C LEU A 27 0.90 9.85 -2.66
N ASP A 28 0.58 11.07 -3.07
CA ASP A 28 1.05 11.62 -4.35
C ASP A 28 2.57 11.84 -4.36
N LYS A 29 3.17 12.19 -3.22
CA LYS A 29 4.63 12.26 -3.09
C LYS A 29 5.25 10.88 -3.19
N MET A 30 4.70 9.87 -2.49
CA MET A 30 5.19 8.49 -2.55
C MET A 30 5.15 7.92 -3.97
N LYS A 31 4.15 8.28 -4.78
CA LYS A 31 4.05 7.86 -6.19
C LYS A 31 5.17 8.37 -7.10
N LYS A 32 5.90 9.40 -6.69
CA LYS A 32 6.97 10.03 -7.47
C LYS A 32 8.37 9.59 -7.06
N VAL A 33 8.49 8.77 -6.01
CA VAL A 33 9.78 8.33 -5.46
C VAL A 33 10.43 7.30 -6.39
N LYS A 34 11.75 7.41 -6.53
CA LYS A 34 12.60 6.35 -7.05
C LYS A 34 13.25 5.65 -5.86
N ILE A 35 13.22 4.33 -5.86
CA ILE A 35 13.68 3.45 -4.79
C ILE A 35 14.85 2.66 -5.36
N LEU A 36 16.03 3.29 -5.42
CA LEU A 36 17.20 2.72 -6.08
C LEU A 36 18.26 2.26 -5.06
N THR A 37 18.19 2.77 -3.83
CA THR A 37 19.07 2.40 -2.72
C THR A 37 18.29 1.78 -1.56
N ASP A 38 19.03 1.20 -0.61
CA ASP A 38 18.42 0.70 0.63
C ASP A 38 17.92 1.85 1.52
N GLU A 39 18.59 3.00 1.50
CA GLU A 39 18.13 4.21 2.18
C GLU A 39 16.81 4.73 1.58
N ASP A 40 16.69 4.74 0.25
CA ASP A 40 15.42 5.11 -0.42
C ASP A 40 14.30 4.15 -0.01
N TRP A 41 14.62 2.86 0.10
CA TRP A 41 13.68 1.84 0.53
C TRP A 41 13.21 2.06 1.95
N ILE A 42 14.13 2.30 2.90
CA ILE A 42 13.79 2.57 4.29
C ILE A 42 12.91 3.82 4.39
N GLY A 43 13.27 4.89 3.67
CA GLY A 43 12.47 6.12 3.60
C GLY A 43 11.07 5.88 3.04
N PHE A 44 10.96 5.11 1.96
CA PHE A 44 9.67 4.72 1.38
C PHE A 44 8.84 3.90 2.39
N GLN A 45 9.44 2.88 3.02
CA GLN A 45 8.76 2.00 3.95
C GLN A 45 8.24 2.77 5.17
N ASN A 46 9.05 3.65 5.77
CA ASN A 46 8.62 4.49 6.89
C ASN A 46 7.42 5.38 6.52
N ASN A 47 7.43 5.96 5.32
CA ASN A 47 6.29 6.76 4.84
C ASN A 47 5.05 5.90 4.56
N PHE A 48 5.25 4.67 4.08
CA PHE A 48 4.17 3.73 3.81
C PHE A 48 3.52 3.26 5.11
N ASP A 49 4.31 2.83 6.09
CA ASP A 49 3.85 2.32 7.38
C ASP A 49 3.13 3.45 8.17
N ALA A 50 3.53 4.71 8.00
CA ALA A 50 2.80 5.85 8.57
C ALA A 50 1.38 6.05 8.01
N ILE A 51 1.08 5.50 6.83
CA ILE A 51 -0.24 5.57 6.18
C ILE A 51 -1.00 4.23 6.32
N PHE A 52 -0.27 3.11 6.33
CA PHE A 52 -0.80 1.75 6.39
C PHE A 52 -0.09 0.92 7.47
N PRO A 53 -0.26 1.25 8.76
CA PRO A 53 0.53 0.68 9.86
C PRO A 53 0.43 -0.85 9.96
N ASP A 54 -0.76 -1.42 9.75
CA ASP A 54 -0.98 -2.86 9.93
C ASP A 54 -0.57 -3.68 8.70
N PHE A 55 -0.28 -3.04 7.57
CA PHE A 55 -0.10 -3.73 6.29
C PHE A 55 1.06 -4.71 6.31
N THR A 56 2.22 -4.26 6.81
CA THR A 56 3.43 -5.09 6.88
C THR A 56 3.24 -6.29 7.82
N ASP A 57 2.54 -6.09 8.94
CA ASP A 57 2.29 -7.14 9.93
C ASP A 57 1.28 -8.17 9.40
N ILE A 58 0.24 -7.74 8.70
CA ILE A 58 -0.71 -8.63 8.01
C ILE A 58 0.00 -9.49 6.96
N LEU A 59 0.93 -8.91 6.18
CA LEU A 59 1.71 -9.68 5.20
C LEU A 59 2.56 -10.75 5.88
N LYS A 60 3.27 -10.39 6.95
CA LYS A 60 4.11 -11.33 7.72
C LYS A 60 3.28 -12.42 8.40
N GLY A 61 2.10 -12.07 8.93
CA GLY A 61 1.18 -13.03 9.54
C GLY A 61 0.64 -14.06 8.55
N ASN A 62 0.41 -13.66 7.28
CA ASN A 62 -0.07 -14.57 6.24
C ASN A 62 1.05 -15.39 5.57
N SER A 63 2.25 -14.83 5.42
CA SER A 63 3.42 -15.53 4.84
C SER A 63 4.71 -15.02 5.49
N PRO A 64 5.17 -15.66 6.58
CA PRO A 64 6.39 -15.26 7.30
C PRO A 64 7.67 -15.33 6.46
N ASP A 65 7.65 -16.16 5.41
CA ASP A 65 8.75 -16.43 4.48
C ASP A 65 8.68 -15.56 3.20
N MET A 66 7.83 -14.53 3.19
CA MET A 66 7.72 -13.60 2.08
C MET A 66 9.05 -12.85 1.88
N THR A 67 9.55 -12.88 0.65
CA THR A 67 10.80 -12.18 0.33
C THR A 67 10.59 -10.68 0.32
N ALA A 68 11.68 -9.92 0.52
CA ALA A 68 11.65 -8.46 0.45
C ALA A 68 11.00 -7.98 -0.85
N SER A 69 11.39 -8.52 -2.02
CA SER A 69 10.84 -8.11 -3.32
C SER A 69 9.33 -8.33 -3.45
N GLU A 70 8.80 -9.41 -2.88
CA GLU A 70 7.36 -9.70 -2.87
C GLU A 70 6.61 -8.71 -1.98
N MET A 71 7.17 -8.39 -0.81
CA MET A 71 6.62 -7.38 0.08
C MET A 71 6.63 -5.98 -0.58
N ARG A 72 7.75 -5.58 -1.21
CA ARG A 72 7.83 -4.31 -1.97
C ARG A 72 6.76 -4.24 -3.05
N TYR A 73 6.58 -5.33 -3.81
CA TYR A 73 5.57 -5.41 -4.86
C TYR A 73 4.15 -5.16 -4.30
N LEU A 74 3.77 -5.84 -3.22
CA LEU A 74 2.45 -5.70 -2.61
C LEU A 74 2.22 -4.28 -2.07
N MET A 75 3.23 -3.66 -1.46
CA MET A 75 3.14 -2.25 -1.02
C MET A 75 2.90 -1.30 -2.21
N LEU A 76 3.59 -1.51 -3.33
CA LEU A 76 3.39 -0.70 -4.53
C LEU A 76 2.01 -0.92 -5.19
N ILE A 77 1.48 -2.15 -5.17
CA ILE A 77 0.09 -2.41 -5.61
C ILE A 77 -0.91 -1.71 -4.69
N LYS A 78 -0.69 -1.72 -3.37
CA LYS A 78 -1.54 -1.00 -2.40
C LYS A 78 -1.60 0.50 -2.71
N LEU A 79 -0.47 1.08 -3.13
CA LEU A 79 -0.36 2.45 -3.62
C LEU A 79 -0.87 2.66 -5.05
N LYS A 80 -1.39 1.64 -5.73
CA LYS A 80 -1.92 1.69 -7.10
C LYS A 80 -0.89 2.06 -8.16
N PHE A 81 0.35 1.58 -8.02
CA PHE A 81 1.33 1.65 -9.10
C PHE A 81 0.98 0.63 -10.18
N SER A 82 1.08 1.03 -11.44
CA SER A 82 1.12 0.11 -12.58
C SER A 82 2.46 -0.61 -12.66
N HIS A 83 2.55 -1.75 -13.37
CA HIS A 83 3.83 -2.48 -13.53
C HIS A 83 4.93 -1.60 -14.14
N LYS A 84 4.58 -0.71 -15.08
CA LYS A 84 5.53 0.25 -15.66
C LYS A 84 6.03 1.30 -14.66
N GLU A 85 5.17 1.74 -13.74
CA GLU A 85 5.59 2.66 -12.67
C GLU A 85 6.47 1.95 -11.65
N MET A 86 6.14 0.71 -11.28
CA MET A 86 6.98 -0.11 -10.40
C MET A 86 8.37 -0.34 -10.98
N ALA A 87 8.43 -0.73 -12.25
CA ALA A 87 9.68 -0.95 -12.97
C ALA A 87 10.56 0.30 -12.94
N ARG A 88 9.98 1.47 -13.23
CA ARG A 88 10.68 2.77 -13.16
C ARG A 88 11.10 3.15 -11.75
N ALA A 89 10.24 2.94 -10.75
CA ALA A 89 10.52 3.27 -9.36
C ALA A 89 11.67 2.42 -8.82
N LEU A 90 11.69 1.12 -9.13
CA LEU A 90 12.68 0.16 -8.63
C LEU A 90 13.94 0.04 -9.51
N GLY A 91 13.99 0.71 -10.67
CA GLY A 91 15.10 0.61 -11.61
C GLY A 91 15.25 -0.77 -12.25
N VAL A 92 14.15 -1.52 -12.41
CA VAL A 92 14.13 -2.89 -12.98
C VAL A 92 13.31 -2.95 -14.27
N SER A 93 13.33 -4.09 -14.95
CA SER A 93 12.50 -4.32 -16.15
C SER A 93 11.04 -4.64 -15.81
N ASP A 94 10.12 -4.37 -16.74
CA ASP A 94 8.71 -4.79 -16.62
C ASP A 94 8.58 -6.32 -16.43
N ASN A 95 9.47 -7.09 -17.06
CA ASN A 95 9.52 -8.53 -16.90
C ASN A 95 9.86 -8.95 -15.46
N ALA A 96 10.78 -8.25 -14.79
CA ALA A 96 11.10 -8.53 -13.38
C ALA A 96 9.88 -8.33 -12.46
N ILE A 97 9.04 -7.34 -12.77
CA ILE A 97 7.77 -7.10 -12.07
C ILE A 97 6.79 -8.26 -12.31
N ARG A 98 6.66 -8.75 -13.56
CA ARG A 98 5.80 -9.90 -13.90
C ARG A 98 6.25 -11.20 -13.23
N VAL A 99 7.56 -11.45 -13.16
CA VAL A 99 8.11 -12.61 -12.45
C VAL A 99 7.83 -12.51 -10.96
N THR A 100 7.98 -11.32 -10.37
CA THR A 100 7.62 -11.08 -8.96
C THR A 100 6.14 -11.31 -8.72
N TRP A 101 5.27 -10.81 -9.60
CA TRP A 101 3.84 -11.09 -9.55
C TRP A 101 3.53 -12.60 -9.57
N SER A 102 4.16 -13.36 -10.46
CA SER A 102 3.96 -14.81 -10.55
C SER A 102 4.31 -15.52 -9.23
N ARG A 103 5.36 -15.08 -8.55
CA ARG A 103 5.77 -15.60 -7.23
C ARG A 103 4.77 -15.20 -6.14
N VAL A 104 4.41 -13.92 -6.05
CA VAL A 104 3.40 -13.40 -5.10
C VAL A 104 2.08 -14.15 -5.23
N ARG A 105 1.59 -14.33 -6.46
CA ARG A 105 0.33 -15.03 -6.74
C ARG A 105 0.36 -16.46 -6.24
N LYS A 106 1.43 -17.21 -6.53
CA LYS A 106 1.58 -18.59 -6.02
C LYS A 106 1.66 -18.63 -4.50
N ARG A 107 2.43 -17.72 -3.90
CA ARG A 107 2.63 -17.61 -2.45
C ARG A 107 1.34 -17.37 -1.70
N LEU A 108 0.46 -16.53 -2.25
CA LEU A 108 -0.84 -16.19 -1.65
C LEU A 108 -1.98 -17.12 -2.13
N ASN A 109 -1.64 -18.30 -2.68
CA ASN A 109 -2.60 -19.29 -3.19
C ASN A 109 -3.60 -18.70 -4.20
N GLY A 110 -3.14 -17.81 -5.08
CA GLY A 110 -3.94 -17.17 -6.11
C GLY A 110 -4.09 -18.03 -7.38
N THR A 111 -5.22 -17.86 -8.07
CA THR A 111 -5.53 -18.48 -9.37
C THR A 111 -4.95 -17.65 -10.53
N LEU A 112 -5.08 -18.11 -11.78
CA LEU A 112 -4.60 -17.34 -12.95
C LEU A 112 -5.46 -16.12 -13.28
N GLU A 113 -6.70 -16.11 -12.78
CA GLU A 113 -7.68 -15.03 -13.00
C GLU A 113 -7.56 -13.95 -11.92
N ASP A 114 -6.95 -14.27 -10.79
CA ASP A 114 -6.73 -13.30 -9.71
C ASP A 114 -5.88 -12.13 -10.19
N THR A 115 -6.35 -10.91 -9.93
CA THR A 115 -5.54 -9.70 -10.08
C THR A 115 -4.73 -9.42 -8.80
N PRO A 116 -3.66 -8.61 -8.87
CA PRO A 116 -2.95 -8.18 -7.67
C PRO A 116 -3.86 -7.50 -6.65
N GLU A 117 -4.82 -6.70 -7.11
CA GLU A 117 -5.81 -6.03 -6.28
C GLU A 117 -6.74 -7.01 -5.56
N ASP A 118 -7.14 -8.09 -6.23
CA ASP A 118 -8.02 -9.11 -5.63
C ASP A 118 -7.31 -9.86 -4.50
N LEU A 119 -6.03 -10.17 -4.68
CA LEU A 119 -5.23 -10.79 -3.62
C LEU A 119 -5.04 -9.85 -2.42
N ILE A 120 -4.77 -8.56 -2.66
CA ILE A 120 -4.73 -7.59 -1.56
C ILE A 120 -6.09 -7.56 -0.85
N LYS A 121 -7.21 -7.41 -1.56
CA LYS A 121 -8.53 -7.42 -0.90
C LYS A 121 -8.72 -8.67 -0.04
N ARG A 122 -8.36 -9.86 -0.54
CA ARG A 122 -8.47 -11.12 0.22
C ARG A 122 -7.68 -11.10 1.53
N LEU A 123 -6.49 -10.52 1.54
CA LEU A 123 -5.65 -10.41 2.74
C LEU A 123 -6.28 -9.47 3.79
N PHE A 124 -6.84 -8.34 3.37
CA PHE A 124 -7.38 -7.32 4.28
C PHE A 124 -8.87 -7.50 4.62
N THR A 125 -9.61 -8.35 3.90
CA THR A 125 -11.00 -8.70 4.25
C THR A 125 -11.06 -9.72 5.39
N ARG A 126 -10.04 -10.58 5.55
CA ARG A 126 -10.00 -11.62 6.58
C ARG A 126 -9.92 -11.07 8.02
N GLU A 127 -9.50 -9.83 8.21
CA GLU A 127 -9.45 -9.18 9.54
C GLU A 127 -10.77 -8.52 9.96
N ASN A 128 -11.71 -8.22 9.05
CA ASN A 128 -13.02 -7.65 9.44
C ASN A 128 -14.05 -8.73 9.83
N ALA A 129 -13.58 -9.96 10.08
CA ALA A 129 -14.43 -11.11 10.33
C ALA A 129 -14.03 -11.90 11.58
N VAL A 130 -13.50 -11.25 12.62
CA VAL A 130 -13.63 -11.65 14.04
C VAL A 130 -13.56 -10.40 14.92
#